data_AF-A0A832GJL9-F1
#
_entry.id   AF-A0A832GJL9-F1
#
_cell.length_a   1.000
_cell.length_b   1.000
_cell.length_c   1.000
_cell.angle_alpha   90.00
_cell.angle_beta   90.00
_cell.angle_gamma   90.00
#
_symmetry.space_group_name_H-M   'P 1'
#
loop_
_entity.id
_entity.type
_entity.pdbx_description
1 polymer ?
#
loop_
_entity_poly.entity_id
_entity_poly.type
_entity_poly.pdbx_seq_one_letter_code
_entity_poly.pdbx_strand_id
1 'polypeptide(L)'
;MESFTPEELAAIERMSEAVRQYPHLRRAFIRALQMEELFAIPEQLESLKQVVLELAAQYKQQQEQLNRIEQTANRALEVAERALQTAERANEIAERALQTAERANEIAERAQQTSERTQQTSEHAQQTAEHALQVALETRDIVNDMQKRLTRVEADVADLKGMSMELMARKLLPGVLGKLVRKLRVYEPDEFYRVMEEADLLSADDIAEVASADAFAHGQLRSNDTPRWFVVEASWGLGIKDVERAARRAAILTQNGAPAIGTVLGRRITADARKRAQQLGVLVVVNGAPRNPEAAT
;
A
#
# COMPACT_ATOMS: atom_id res chain seq x y z
N MET A 1 -44.10 2.27 -128.47
CA MET A 1 -45.47 1.73 -128.52
C MET A 1 -45.72 1.34 -129.95
N GLU A 2 -45.59 0.05 -130.27
CA GLU A 2 -46.05 -0.44 -131.56
C GLU A 2 -47.58 -0.33 -131.58
N SER A 3 -48.13 0.36 -132.58
CA SER A 3 -49.57 0.53 -132.76
C SER A 3 -50.08 -0.56 -133.68
N PHE A 4 -50.84 -1.50 -133.13
CA PHE A 4 -51.49 -2.57 -133.88
C PHE A 4 -52.59 -2.01 -134.81
N THR A 5 -52.68 -2.51 -136.03
CA THR A 5 -53.74 -2.18 -136.99
C THR A 5 -55.10 -2.75 -136.53
N PRO A 6 -56.25 -2.24 -137.03
CA PRO A 6 -57.58 -2.73 -136.63
C PRO A 6 -57.77 -4.23 -136.87
N GLU A 7 -57.16 -4.78 -137.92
CA GLU A 7 -57.20 -6.20 -138.26
C GLU A 7 -56.35 -7.05 -137.29
N GLU A 8 -55.19 -6.53 -136.88
CA GLU A 8 -54.33 -7.17 -135.88
C GLU A 8 -54.97 -7.15 -134.49
N LEU A 9 -55.63 -6.06 -134.11
CA LEU A 9 -56.42 -5.98 -132.87
C LEU A 9 -57.55 -7.02 -132.87
N ALA A 10 -58.28 -7.15 -133.98
CA ALA A 10 -59.30 -8.19 -134.12
C ALA A 10 -58.72 -9.62 -134.11
N ALA A 11 -57.48 -9.81 -134.59
CA ALA A 11 -56.78 -11.10 -134.51
C ALA A 11 -56.33 -11.42 -133.07
N ILE A 12 -55.76 -10.46 -132.35
CA ILE A 12 -55.39 -10.61 -130.93
C ILE A 12 -56.64 -10.86 -130.08
N GLU A 13 -57.74 -10.15 -130.31
CA GLU A 13 -59.02 -10.40 -129.62
C GLU A 13 -59.53 -11.82 -129.87
N ARG A 14 -59.55 -12.28 -131.13
CA ARG A 14 -59.97 -13.64 -131.47
C ARG A 14 -59.07 -14.70 -130.82
N MET A 15 -57.75 -14.51 -130.84
CA MET A 15 -56.79 -15.43 -130.21
C MET A 15 -56.94 -15.41 -128.68
N SER A 16 -57.13 -14.24 -128.07
CA SER A 16 -57.32 -14.08 -126.62
C SER A 16 -58.64 -14.69 -126.15
N GLU A 17 -59.72 -14.51 -126.90
CA GLU A 17 -61.05 -15.04 -126.58
C GLU A 17 -61.08 -16.57 -126.72
N ALA A 18 -60.47 -17.13 -127.78
CA ALA A 18 -60.32 -18.57 -127.95
C ALA A 18 -59.53 -19.21 -126.80
N VAL A 19 -58.44 -18.57 -126.36
CA VAL A 19 -57.62 -19.05 -125.23
C VAL A 19 -58.34 -18.90 -123.86
N ARG A 20 -59.31 -17.97 -123.74
CA ARG A 20 -60.20 -17.86 -122.57
C ARG A 20 -61.28 -18.94 -122.55
N GLN A 21 -62.01 -19.11 -123.64
CA GLN A 21 -63.11 -20.07 -123.78
C GLN A 21 -62.65 -21.53 -123.67
N TYR A 22 -61.44 -21.83 -124.15
CA TYR A 22 -60.87 -23.17 -124.15
C TYR A 22 -59.55 -23.21 -123.36
N PRO A 23 -59.59 -23.37 -122.02
CA PRO A 23 -58.40 -23.30 -121.17
C PRO A 23 -57.28 -24.29 -121.53
N HIS A 24 -57.61 -25.41 -122.17
CA HIS A 24 -56.63 -26.39 -122.64
C HIS A 24 -55.72 -25.83 -123.75
N LEU A 25 -56.16 -24.82 -124.51
CA LEU A 25 -55.36 -24.17 -125.56
C LEU A 25 -54.24 -23.29 -125.00
N ARG A 26 -54.32 -22.85 -123.74
CA ARG A 26 -53.29 -22.03 -123.08
C ARG A 26 -51.90 -22.64 -123.18
N ARG A 27 -51.80 -23.96 -122.97
CA ARG A 27 -50.53 -24.70 -123.03
C ARG A 27 -49.96 -24.79 -124.44
N ALA A 28 -50.81 -24.93 -125.46
CA ALA A 28 -50.39 -24.98 -126.85
C ALA A 28 -49.95 -23.59 -127.34
N PHE A 29 -50.69 -22.56 -126.93
CA PHE A 29 -50.43 -21.17 -127.28
C PHE A 29 -49.10 -20.65 -126.71
N ILE A 30 -48.81 -20.94 -125.44
CA ILE A 30 -47.52 -20.58 -124.80
C ILE A 30 -46.32 -21.24 -125.51
N ARG A 31 -46.46 -22.51 -125.95
CA ARG A 31 -45.43 -23.20 -126.73
C ARG A 31 -45.25 -22.63 -128.14
N ALA A 32 -46.34 -22.31 -128.83
CA ALA A 32 -46.30 -21.70 -130.15
C ALA A 32 -45.59 -20.33 -130.16
N LEU A 33 -45.71 -19.58 -129.06
CA LEU A 33 -45.03 -18.30 -128.84
C LEU A 33 -43.62 -18.45 -128.25
N GLN A 34 -43.12 -19.68 -128.07
CA GLN A 34 -41.82 -19.98 -127.45
C GLN A 34 -41.66 -19.40 -126.03
N MET A 35 -42.75 -19.24 -125.28
CA MET A 35 -42.77 -18.68 -123.93
C MET A 35 -42.82 -19.78 -122.84
N GLU A 36 -42.18 -20.91 -123.08
CA GLU A 36 -42.27 -22.10 -122.21
C GLU A 36 -41.76 -21.83 -120.78
N GLU A 37 -40.90 -20.82 -120.61
CA GLU A 37 -40.41 -20.30 -119.34
C GLU A 37 -41.55 -19.87 -118.39
N LEU A 38 -42.71 -19.44 -118.94
CA LEU A 38 -43.88 -19.07 -118.14
C LEU A 38 -44.47 -20.24 -117.35
N PHE A 39 -44.18 -21.50 -117.75
CA PHE A 39 -44.62 -22.68 -117.00
C PHE A 39 -43.78 -22.91 -115.73
N ALA A 40 -42.53 -22.44 -115.68
CA ALA A 40 -41.65 -22.62 -114.54
C ALA A 40 -41.85 -21.54 -113.45
N ILE A 41 -42.49 -20.41 -113.78
CA ILE A 41 -42.71 -19.28 -112.85
C ILE A 41 -43.45 -19.69 -111.56
N PRO A 42 -44.53 -20.49 -111.59
CA PRO A 42 -45.21 -20.89 -110.35
C PRO A 42 -44.32 -21.76 -109.44
N GLU A 43 -43.52 -22.66 -110.02
CA GLU A 43 -42.59 -23.51 -109.27
C GLU A 43 -41.43 -22.68 -108.68
N GLN A 44 -40.88 -21.74 -109.47
CA GLN A 44 -39.88 -20.78 -108.99
C GLN A 44 -40.42 -19.86 -107.90
N LEU A 45 -41.68 -19.43 -108.01
CA LEU A 45 -42.34 -18.59 -107.00
C LEU A 45 -42.59 -19.36 -105.69
N GLU A 46 -43.01 -20.63 -105.77
CA GLU A 46 -43.18 -21.47 -104.59
C GLU A 46 -41.83 -21.83 -103.95
N SER A 47 -40.80 -22.08 -104.75
CA SER A 47 -39.43 -22.25 -104.26
C SER A 47 -38.91 -20.97 -103.59
N LEU A 48 -39.10 -19.80 -104.20
CA LEU A 48 -38.72 -18.51 -103.62
C LEU A 48 -39.45 -18.23 -102.31
N LYS A 49 -40.76 -18.48 -102.26
CA LYS A 49 -41.57 -18.36 -101.04
C LYS A 49 -41.02 -19.23 -99.92
N GLN A 50 -40.59 -20.45 -100.24
CA GLN A 50 -40.03 -21.37 -99.24
C GLN A 50 -38.68 -20.88 -98.72
N VAL A 51 -37.80 -20.41 -99.60
CA VAL A 51 -36.54 -19.78 -99.20
C VAL A 51 -36.79 -18.54 -98.33
N VAL A 52 -37.79 -17.71 -98.68
CA VAL A 52 -38.15 -16.52 -97.88
C VAL A 52 -38.69 -16.91 -96.50
N LEU A 53 -39.53 -17.94 -96.40
CA LEU A 53 -40.05 -18.43 -95.13
C LEU A 53 -38.94 -19.03 -94.25
N GLU A 54 -38.02 -19.81 -94.85
CA GLU A 54 -36.85 -20.34 -94.16
C GLU A 54 -35.93 -19.22 -93.67
N LEU A 55 -35.67 -18.22 -94.50
CA LEU A 55 -34.85 -17.05 -94.13
C LEU A 55 -35.52 -16.24 -93.01
N ALA A 56 -36.84 -16.06 -93.05
CA ALA A 56 -37.59 -15.39 -91.99
C ALA A 56 -37.53 -16.16 -90.67
N ALA A 57 -37.62 -17.50 -90.72
CA ALA A 57 -37.47 -18.36 -89.55
C ALA A 57 -36.04 -18.30 -88.97
N GLN A 58 -35.02 -18.36 -89.83
CA GLN A 58 -33.62 -18.20 -89.43
C GLN A 58 -33.35 -16.83 -88.80
N TYR A 59 -33.89 -15.76 -89.39
CA TYR A 59 -33.76 -14.41 -88.85
C TYR A 59 -34.39 -14.30 -87.46
N LYS A 60 -35.58 -14.89 -87.26
CA LYS A 60 -36.23 -14.94 -85.94
C LYS A 60 -35.38 -15.71 -84.92
N GLN A 61 -34.83 -16.86 -85.30
CA GLN A 61 -33.96 -17.65 -84.44
C GLN A 61 -32.67 -16.88 -84.07
N GLN A 62 -32.05 -16.18 -85.02
CA GLN A 62 -30.88 -15.35 -84.75
C GLN A 62 -31.20 -14.21 -83.77
N GLN A 63 -32.34 -13.54 -83.92
CA GLN A 63 -32.78 -12.51 -82.97
C GLN A 63 -32.99 -13.07 -81.56
N GLU A 64 -33.61 -14.25 -81.43
CA GLU A 64 -33.75 -14.91 -80.13
C GLU A 64 -32.40 -15.29 -79.53
N GLN A 65 -31.44 -15.74 -80.33
CA GLN A 65 -30.07 -16.03 -79.87
C GLN A 65 -29.34 -14.76 -79.43
N LEU A 66 -29.42 -13.67 -80.19
CA LEU A 66 -28.83 -12.38 -79.84
C LEU A 66 -29.40 -11.86 -78.52
N ASN A 67 -30.71 -11.91 -78.34
CA ASN A 67 -31.37 -11.50 -77.09
C ASN A 67 -30.90 -12.35 -75.88
N ARG A 68 -30.71 -13.66 -76.07
CA ARG A 68 -30.15 -14.53 -75.01
C ARG A 68 -28.71 -14.16 -74.69
N ILE A 69 -27.88 -13.92 -75.71
CA ILE A 69 -26.49 -13.50 -75.54
C ILE A 69 -26.44 -12.18 -74.75
N GLU A 70 -27.26 -11.20 -75.12
CA GLU A 70 -27.35 -9.91 -74.43
C GLU A 70 -27.75 -10.08 -72.96
N GLN A 71 -28.76 -10.90 -72.67
CA GLN A 71 -29.15 -11.21 -71.29
C GLN A 71 -28.04 -11.90 -70.49
N THR A 72 -27.30 -12.83 -71.11
CA THR A 72 -26.16 -13.49 -70.44
C THR A 72 -25.00 -12.52 -70.21
N ALA A 73 -24.73 -11.61 -71.15
CA ALA A 73 -23.70 -10.59 -71.00
C ALA A 73 -24.06 -9.63 -69.86
N ASN A 74 -25.31 -9.16 -69.79
CA ASN A 74 -25.78 -8.29 -68.70
C ASN A 74 -25.67 -8.97 -67.33
N ARG A 75 -26.04 -10.25 -67.23
CA ARG A 75 -25.87 -11.02 -65.99
C ARG A 75 -24.38 -11.20 -65.62
N ALA A 76 -23.51 -11.42 -66.60
CA ALA A 76 -22.08 -11.53 -66.36
C ALA A 76 -21.49 -10.21 -65.84
N LEU A 77 -21.94 -9.06 -66.37
CA LEU A 77 -21.56 -7.74 -65.87
C LEU A 77 -22.02 -7.52 -64.42
N GLU A 78 -23.27 -7.84 -64.09
CA GLU A 78 -23.76 -7.75 -62.69
C GLU A 78 -22.95 -8.63 -61.73
N VAL A 79 -22.58 -9.83 -62.15
CA VAL A 79 -21.76 -10.74 -61.33
C VAL A 79 -20.35 -10.18 -61.14
N ALA A 80 -19.75 -9.61 -62.20
CA ALA A 80 -18.44 -8.98 -62.12
C ALA A 80 -18.44 -7.78 -61.16
N GLU A 81 -19.47 -6.93 -61.21
CA GLU A 81 -19.63 -5.80 -60.28
C GLU A 81 -19.76 -6.26 -58.83
N ARG A 82 -20.59 -7.29 -58.56
CA ARG A 82 -20.72 -7.85 -57.21
C ARG A 82 -19.43 -8.49 -56.70
N ALA A 83 -18.67 -9.13 -57.59
CA ALA A 83 -17.37 -9.71 -57.28
C ALA A 83 -16.35 -8.61 -56.90
N LEU A 84 -16.34 -7.48 -57.63
CA LEU A 84 -15.49 -6.34 -57.30
C LEU A 84 -15.83 -5.75 -55.92
N GLN A 85 -17.12 -5.53 -55.63
CA GLN A 85 -17.56 -5.03 -54.32
C GLN A 85 -17.20 -5.98 -53.17
N THR A 86 -17.24 -7.29 -53.41
CA THR A 86 -16.85 -8.28 -52.40
C THR A 86 -15.34 -8.28 -52.19
N ALA A 87 -14.55 -8.12 -53.25
CA ALA A 87 -13.10 -7.97 -53.15
C ALA A 87 -12.71 -6.71 -52.36
N GLU A 88 -13.38 -5.58 -52.59
CA GLU A 88 -13.17 -4.34 -51.82
C GLU A 88 -13.47 -4.54 -50.33
N ARG A 89 -14.61 -5.15 -50.00
CA ARG A 89 -14.96 -5.46 -48.61
C ARG A 89 -13.97 -6.43 -47.96
N ALA A 90 -13.47 -7.41 -48.70
CA ALA A 90 -12.45 -8.33 -48.20
C ALA A 90 -11.14 -7.61 -47.87
N ASN A 91 -10.73 -6.65 -48.70
CA ASN A 91 -9.56 -5.81 -48.44
C ASN A 91 -9.75 -4.93 -47.20
N GLU A 92 -10.91 -4.30 -47.02
CA GLU A 92 -11.21 -3.52 -45.79
C GLU A 92 -11.14 -4.39 -44.53
N ILE A 93 -11.65 -5.63 -44.60
CA ILE A 93 -11.59 -6.57 -43.47
C ILE A 93 -10.13 -6.96 -43.17
N ALA A 94 -9.32 -7.22 -44.21
CA ALA A 94 -7.91 -7.53 -44.05
C ALA A 94 -7.14 -6.38 -43.40
N GLU A 95 -7.39 -5.13 -43.81
CA GLU A 95 -6.77 -3.95 -43.19
C GLU A 95 -7.17 -3.80 -41.72
N ARG A 96 -8.45 -3.97 -41.38
CA ARG A 96 -8.91 -3.93 -39.97
C ARG A 96 -8.30 -5.06 -39.15
N ALA A 97 -8.10 -6.24 -39.73
CA ALA A 97 -7.45 -7.36 -39.06
C ALA A 97 -5.97 -7.07 -38.77
N LEU A 98 -5.24 -6.46 -39.71
CA LEU A 98 -3.85 -6.02 -39.51
C LEU A 98 -3.76 -4.98 -38.38
N GLN A 99 -4.60 -3.94 -38.40
CA GLN A 99 -4.63 -2.93 -37.33
C GLN A 99 -4.96 -3.53 -35.96
N THR A 100 -5.82 -4.55 -35.91
CA THR A 100 -6.15 -5.25 -34.67
C THR A 100 -4.96 -6.07 -34.16
N ALA A 101 -4.22 -6.73 -35.06
CA ALA A 101 -3.02 -7.46 -34.71
C ALA A 101 -1.92 -6.53 -34.17
N GLU A 102 -1.72 -5.36 -34.79
CA GLU A 102 -0.77 -4.34 -34.31
C GLU A 102 -1.12 -3.86 -32.89
N ARG A 103 -2.40 -3.54 -32.64
CA ARG A 103 -2.86 -3.15 -31.29
C ARG A 103 -2.67 -4.27 -30.28
N ALA A 104 -2.89 -5.52 -30.66
CA ALA A 104 -2.67 -6.67 -29.79
C ALA A 104 -1.20 -6.81 -29.39
N ASN A 105 -0.28 -6.59 -30.34
CA ASN A 105 1.16 -6.57 -30.07
C ASN A 105 1.55 -5.44 -29.12
N GLU A 106 1.05 -4.22 -29.33
CA GLU A 106 1.31 -3.11 -28.39
C GLU A 106 0.82 -3.40 -26.97
N ILE A 107 -0.35 -4.03 -26.83
CA ILE A 107 -0.89 -4.43 -25.52
C ILE A 107 0.01 -5.48 -24.87
N ALA A 108 0.48 -6.46 -25.63
CA ALA A 108 1.40 -7.48 -25.14
C ALA A 108 2.72 -6.87 -24.64
N GLU A 109 3.31 -5.92 -25.37
CA GLU A 109 4.52 -5.20 -24.96
C GLU A 109 4.29 -4.39 -23.67
N ARG A 110 3.18 -3.64 -23.58
CA ARG A 110 2.84 -2.90 -22.35
C ARG A 110 2.62 -3.83 -21.15
N ALA A 111 2.03 -5.01 -21.39
CA ALA A 111 1.84 -6.01 -20.35
C ALA A 111 3.18 -6.57 -19.84
N GLN A 112 4.13 -6.84 -20.75
CA GLN A 112 5.48 -7.26 -20.39
C GLN A 112 6.20 -6.19 -19.57
N GLN A 113 6.21 -4.93 -20.02
CA GLN A 113 6.83 -3.82 -19.29
C GLN A 113 6.22 -3.65 -17.88
N THR A 114 4.91 -3.81 -17.77
CA THR A 114 4.20 -3.76 -16.47
C THR A 114 4.63 -4.91 -15.56
N SER A 115 4.79 -6.11 -16.11
CA SER A 115 5.28 -7.28 -15.39
C SER A 115 6.71 -7.07 -14.87
N GLU A 116 7.62 -6.58 -15.71
CA GLU A 116 9.00 -6.26 -15.33
C GLU A 116 9.06 -5.21 -14.22
N ARG A 117 8.27 -4.13 -14.34
CA ARG A 117 8.20 -3.09 -13.29
C ARG A 117 7.64 -3.61 -11.97
N THR A 118 6.68 -4.53 -12.04
CA THR A 118 6.10 -5.18 -10.87
C THR A 118 7.14 -6.05 -10.17
N GLN A 119 7.93 -6.80 -10.93
CA GLN A 119 9.02 -7.61 -10.40
C GLN A 119 10.09 -6.73 -9.71
N GLN A 120 10.54 -5.65 -10.35
CA GLN A 120 11.50 -4.71 -9.75
C GLN A 120 10.96 -4.09 -8.46
N THR A 121 9.68 -3.73 -8.44
CA THR A 121 9.03 -3.19 -7.23
C THR A 121 9.01 -4.23 -6.10
N SER A 122 8.74 -5.50 -6.43
CA SER A 122 8.77 -6.60 -5.46
C SER A 122 10.17 -6.84 -4.89
N GLU A 123 11.21 -6.80 -5.73
CA GLU A 123 12.61 -6.94 -5.31
C GLU A 123 13.02 -5.80 -4.37
N HIS A 124 12.68 -4.55 -4.71
CA HIS A 124 12.93 -3.40 -3.83
C HIS A 124 12.16 -3.47 -2.50
N ALA A 125 10.92 -3.96 -2.52
CA ALA A 125 10.15 -4.16 -1.30
C ALA A 125 10.80 -5.21 -0.38
N GLN A 126 11.32 -6.30 -0.96
CA GLN A 126 12.05 -7.32 -0.21
C GLN A 126 13.34 -6.76 0.40
N GLN A 127 14.15 -6.04 -0.38
CA GLN A 127 15.38 -5.39 0.12
C GLN A 127 15.08 -4.41 1.26
N THR A 128 14.00 -3.63 1.14
CA THR A 128 13.56 -2.70 2.18
C THR A 128 13.16 -3.43 3.46
N ALA A 129 12.44 -4.56 3.33
CA ALA A 129 12.04 -5.37 4.47
C ALA A 129 13.26 -5.99 5.18
N GLU A 130 14.24 -6.50 4.43
CA GLU A 130 15.50 -7.03 4.97
C GLU A 130 16.29 -5.95 5.72
N HIS A 131 16.43 -4.76 5.14
CA HIS A 131 17.10 -3.64 5.79
C HIS A 131 16.37 -3.17 7.05
N ALA A 132 15.04 -3.11 7.02
CA ALA A 132 14.24 -2.76 8.20
C ALA A 132 14.42 -3.77 9.35
N LEU A 133 14.49 -5.07 9.03
CA LEU A 133 14.78 -6.12 10.01
C LEU A 133 16.19 -5.95 10.61
N GLN A 134 17.19 -5.67 9.79
CA GLN A 134 18.55 -5.43 10.26
C GLN A 134 18.60 -4.23 11.23
N VAL A 135 18.01 -3.10 10.86
CA VAL A 135 17.96 -1.89 11.72
C VAL A 135 17.23 -2.19 13.03
N ALA A 136 16.15 -2.98 13.01
CA ALA A 136 15.43 -3.36 14.22
C ALA A 136 16.28 -4.21 15.18
N LEU A 137 17.08 -5.15 14.64
CA LEU A 137 17.99 -5.98 15.43
C LEU A 137 19.12 -5.14 16.04
N GLU A 138 19.76 -4.28 15.24
CA GLU A 138 20.81 -3.37 15.72
C GLU A 138 20.28 -2.43 16.80
N THR A 139 19.09 -1.86 16.60
CA THR A 139 18.43 -0.98 17.57
C THR A 139 18.15 -1.72 18.88
N ARG A 140 17.66 -2.96 18.81
CA ARG A 140 17.41 -3.79 19.99
C ARG A 140 18.69 -4.03 20.79
N ASP A 141 19.79 -4.30 20.11
CA ASP A 141 21.08 -4.57 20.77
C ASP A 141 21.65 -3.30 21.41
N ILE A 142 21.53 -2.14 20.76
CA ILE A 142 21.88 -0.83 21.33
C ILE A 142 21.05 -0.57 22.60
N VAL A 143 19.73 -0.79 22.55
CA VAL A 143 18.85 -0.58 23.71
C VAL A 143 19.24 -1.50 24.87
N ASN A 144 19.56 -2.77 24.59
CA ASN A 144 20.00 -3.71 25.62
C ASN A 144 21.34 -3.29 26.25
N ASP A 145 22.29 -2.79 25.46
CA ASP A 145 23.55 -2.26 25.99
C ASP A 145 23.32 -1.00 26.84
N MET A 146 22.49 -0.09 26.36
CA MET A 146 22.10 1.11 27.10
C MET A 146 21.45 0.76 28.44
N GLN A 147 20.57 -0.25 28.49
CA GLN A 147 19.96 -0.72 29.73
C GLN A 147 21.01 -1.22 30.73
N LYS A 148 21.97 -2.05 30.27
CA LYS A 148 23.07 -2.52 31.14
C LYS A 148 23.92 -1.37 31.69
N ARG A 149 24.23 -0.39 30.83
CA ARG A 149 24.99 0.80 31.24
C ARG A 149 24.20 1.66 32.23
N LEU A 150 22.90 1.80 32.04
CA LEU A 150 22.02 2.51 32.98
C LEU A 150 21.99 1.82 34.35
N THR A 151 21.86 0.49 34.41
CA THR A 151 21.93 -0.25 35.67
C THR A 151 23.25 -0.03 36.40
N ARG A 152 24.37 0.04 35.66
CA ARG A 152 25.67 0.35 36.25
C ARG A 152 25.73 1.79 36.79
N VAL A 153 25.24 2.76 36.02
CA VAL A 153 25.16 4.16 36.46
C VAL A 153 24.26 4.30 37.69
N GLU A 154 23.14 3.57 37.76
CA GLU A 154 22.26 3.56 38.94
C GLU A 154 22.99 3.03 40.18
N ALA A 155 23.78 1.96 40.04
CA ALA A 155 24.61 1.41 41.10
C ALA A 155 25.70 2.41 41.54
N ASP A 156 26.47 2.97 40.60
CA ASP A 156 27.50 3.97 40.89
C ASP A 156 26.89 5.20 41.59
N VAL A 157 25.69 5.64 41.19
CA VAL A 157 24.96 6.73 41.84
C VAL A 157 24.47 6.34 43.24
N ALA A 158 24.07 5.09 43.48
CA ALA A 158 23.73 4.60 44.81
C ALA A 158 24.94 4.65 45.75
N ASP A 159 26.11 4.20 45.28
CA ASP A 159 27.37 4.26 46.02
C ASP A 159 27.77 5.71 46.35
N LEU A 160 27.69 6.62 45.36
CA LEU A 160 27.96 8.03 45.56
C LEU A 160 26.99 8.69 46.56
N LYS A 161 25.70 8.29 46.54
CA LYS A 161 24.74 8.75 47.56
C LYS A 161 25.14 8.27 48.94
N GLY A 162 25.57 7.01 49.07
CA GLY A 162 26.09 6.44 50.32
C GLY A 162 27.29 7.24 50.86
N MET A 163 28.34 7.39 50.06
CA MET A 163 29.52 8.18 50.42
C MET A 163 29.16 9.63 50.78
N SER A 164 28.22 10.24 50.04
CA SER A 164 27.74 11.58 50.37
C SER A 164 27.02 11.62 51.72
N MET A 165 26.28 10.57 52.13
CA MET A 165 25.61 10.55 53.43
C MET A 165 26.58 10.40 54.58
N GLU A 166 27.61 9.57 54.42
CA GLU A 166 28.69 9.43 55.41
C GLU A 166 29.44 10.75 55.61
N LEU A 167 29.87 11.40 54.52
CA LEU A 167 30.49 12.73 54.57
C LEU A 167 29.56 13.78 55.17
N MET A 168 28.25 13.70 54.87
CA MET A 168 27.24 14.60 55.38
C MET A 168 27.08 14.44 56.90
N ALA A 169 27.01 13.21 57.41
CA ALA A 169 26.98 12.92 58.84
C ALA A 169 28.23 13.48 59.54
N ARG A 170 29.42 13.14 59.05
CA ARG A 170 30.69 13.58 59.65
C ARG A 170 30.86 15.11 59.66
N LYS A 171 30.46 15.82 58.60
CA LYS A 171 30.62 17.28 58.51
C LYS A 171 29.49 18.05 59.19
N LEU A 172 28.25 17.60 59.06
CA LEU A 172 27.09 18.36 59.52
C LEU A 172 26.81 18.14 61.00
N LEU A 173 27.07 16.96 61.57
CA LEU A 173 26.79 16.74 62.99
C LEU A 173 27.50 17.77 63.88
N PRO A 174 28.81 18.07 63.72
CA PRO A 174 29.46 19.14 64.47
C PRO A 174 28.88 20.53 64.18
N GLY A 175 28.61 20.86 62.92
CA GLY A 175 28.13 22.20 62.52
C GLY A 175 26.68 22.50 62.90
N VAL A 176 25.82 21.48 62.92
CA VAL A 176 24.40 21.59 63.26
C VAL A 176 24.21 21.46 64.76
N LEU A 177 24.71 20.37 65.36
CA LEU A 177 24.54 20.15 66.79
C LEU A 177 25.40 21.13 67.61
N GLY A 178 26.56 21.59 67.12
CA GLY A 178 27.38 22.57 67.85
C GLY A 178 26.69 23.91 68.14
N LYS A 179 25.66 24.26 67.35
CA LYS A 179 24.80 25.44 67.61
C LYS A 179 23.80 25.22 68.74
N LEU A 180 23.44 23.97 69.01
CA LEU A 180 22.45 23.57 70.02
C LEU A 180 23.10 22.95 71.27
N VAL A 181 24.33 22.46 71.15
CA VAL A 181 25.02 21.61 72.13
C VAL A 181 26.43 22.12 72.39
N ARG A 182 26.83 22.20 73.66
CA ARG A 182 28.19 22.51 74.15
C ARG A 182 28.94 21.22 74.47
N LYS A 183 30.28 21.27 74.41
CA LYS A 183 31.17 20.12 74.66
C LYS A 183 30.78 18.89 73.82
N LEU A 184 30.33 19.15 72.58
CA LEU A 184 29.88 18.12 71.67
C LEU A 184 31.04 17.19 71.30
N ARG A 185 30.84 15.89 71.49
CA ARG A 185 31.69 14.83 70.96
C ARG A 185 30.84 13.93 70.07
N VAL A 186 31.35 13.64 68.87
CA VAL A 186 30.76 12.68 67.95
C VAL A 186 31.48 11.35 68.15
N TYR A 187 30.74 10.25 68.12
CA TYR A 187 31.24 8.89 68.29
C TYR A 187 30.83 8.07 67.07
N GLU A 188 31.79 7.35 66.53
CA GLU A 188 31.51 6.27 65.57
C GLU A 188 30.86 5.08 66.31
N PRO A 189 30.11 4.19 65.62
CA PRO A 189 29.43 3.06 66.25
C PRO A 189 30.31 2.21 67.17
N ASP A 190 31.55 1.90 66.76
CA ASP A 190 32.50 1.12 67.56
C ASP A 190 33.03 1.87 68.80
N GLU A 191 33.10 3.20 68.74
CA GLU A 191 33.47 4.01 69.90
C GLU A 191 32.30 4.09 70.89
N PHE A 192 31.08 4.28 70.38
CA PHE A 192 29.87 4.29 71.18
C PHE A 192 29.67 2.95 71.89
N TYR A 193 29.83 1.84 71.17
CA TYR A 193 29.69 0.49 71.74
C TYR A 193 30.59 0.30 72.95
N ARG A 194 31.90 0.60 72.82
CA ARG A 194 32.86 0.49 73.93
C ARG A 194 32.47 1.36 75.13
N VAL A 195 32.05 2.60 74.89
CA VAL A 195 31.63 3.51 75.99
C VAL A 195 30.39 2.99 76.70
N MET A 196 29.42 2.44 75.97
CA MET A 196 28.18 1.91 76.56
C MET A 196 28.40 0.56 77.26
N GLU A 197 29.29 -0.28 76.73
CA GLU A 197 29.71 -1.54 77.35
C GLU A 197 30.43 -1.28 78.68
N GLU A 198 31.36 -0.32 78.72
CA GLU A 198 32.02 0.11 79.97
C GLU A 198 31.05 0.72 80.99
N ALA A 199 30.01 1.41 80.52
CA ALA A 199 28.99 1.99 81.38
C ALA A 199 28.04 0.94 82.00
N ASP A 200 27.97 -0.26 81.41
CA ASP A 200 27.13 -1.39 81.85
C ASP A 200 25.66 -0.99 82.10
N LEU A 201 25.11 -0.19 81.18
CA LEU A 201 23.74 0.35 81.29
C LEU A 201 22.71 -0.42 80.45
N LEU A 202 23.15 -1.19 79.46
CA LEU A 202 22.28 -1.79 78.45
C LEU A 202 22.46 -3.32 78.41
N SER A 203 21.39 -4.04 78.10
CA SER A 203 21.50 -5.46 77.75
C SER A 203 22.27 -5.64 76.44
N ALA A 204 22.81 -6.84 76.21
CA ALA A 204 23.53 -7.16 74.97
C ALA A 204 22.68 -6.96 73.70
N ASP A 205 21.37 -7.20 73.80
CA ASP A 205 20.44 -7.00 72.68
C ASP A 205 20.12 -5.50 72.48
N ASP A 206 19.94 -4.75 73.57
CA ASP A 206 19.67 -3.31 73.50
C ASP A 206 20.86 -2.52 72.97
N ILE A 207 22.09 -2.86 73.40
CA ILE A 207 23.30 -2.22 72.88
C ILE A 207 23.49 -2.53 71.40
N ALA A 208 23.21 -3.76 70.94
CA ALA A 208 23.30 -4.12 69.53
C ALA A 208 22.26 -3.37 68.67
N GLU A 209 21.02 -3.26 69.15
CA GLU A 209 19.95 -2.50 68.46
C GLU A 209 20.29 -1.01 68.37
N VAL A 210 20.78 -0.41 69.45
CA VAL A 210 21.15 1.01 69.47
C VAL A 210 22.40 1.26 68.63
N ALA A 211 23.45 0.45 68.79
CA ALA A 211 24.73 0.57 68.08
C ALA A 211 24.59 0.45 66.55
N SER A 212 23.48 -0.10 66.07
CA SER A 212 23.14 -0.15 64.65
C SER A 212 22.74 1.21 64.05
N ALA A 213 22.77 2.31 64.82
CA ALA A 213 22.59 3.67 64.31
C ALA A 213 23.82 4.17 63.53
N ASP A 214 23.60 5.12 62.62
CA ASP A 214 24.64 5.57 61.69
C ASP A 214 25.71 6.44 62.37
N ALA A 215 25.35 7.15 63.44
CA ALA A 215 26.30 7.90 64.26
C ALA A 215 25.71 8.24 65.64
N PHE A 216 26.59 8.62 66.56
CA PHE A 216 26.20 9.10 67.89
C PHE A 216 26.88 10.43 68.20
N ALA A 217 26.23 11.25 69.02
CA ALA A 217 26.88 12.39 69.63
C ALA A 217 26.47 12.56 71.09
N HIS A 218 27.34 13.14 71.90
CA HIS A 218 27.07 13.46 73.29
C HIS A 218 27.51 14.89 73.60
N GLY A 219 26.74 15.59 74.43
CA GLY A 219 27.12 16.89 74.93
C GLY A 219 26.05 17.50 75.83
N GLN A 220 26.20 18.78 76.15
CA GLN A 220 25.29 19.52 77.03
C GLN A 220 24.42 20.47 76.20
N LEU A 221 23.10 20.39 76.34
CA LEU A 221 22.19 21.31 75.65
C LEU A 221 22.50 22.76 76.04
N ARG A 222 22.53 23.66 75.07
CA ARG A 222 22.81 25.08 75.33
C ARG A 222 21.70 25.76 76.11
N SER A 223 20.45 25.28 76.00
CA SER A 223 19.26 25.84 76.65
C SER A 223 19.28 25.71 78.18
N ASN A 224 19.78 24.58 78.70
CA ASN A 224 19.64 24.22 80.11
C ASN A 224 20.84 23.45 80.70
N ASP A 225 21.94 23.33 79.93
CA ASP A 225 23.17 22.60 80.29
C ASP A 225 22.97 21.10 80.64
N THR A 226 21.82 20.52 80.27
CA THR A 226 21.55 19.10 80.51
C THR A 226 22.32 18.20 79.55
N PRO A 227 22.96 17.12 80.04
CA PRO A 227 23.64 16.16 79.17
C PRO A 227 22.62 15.37 78.35
N ARG A 228 22.90 15.22 77.05
CA ARG A 228 22.08 14.46 76.10
C ARG A 228 22.96 13.69 75.13
N TRP A 229 22.57 12.45 74.89
CA TRP A 229 22.97 11.68 73.72
C TRP A 229 22.10 12.05 72.52
N PHE A 230 22.66 11.93 71.33
CA PHE A 230 21.98 12.09 70.05
C PHE A 230 22.23 10.82 69.25
N VAL A 231 21.16 10.09 68.95
CA VAL A 231 21.22 8.86 68.14
C VAL A 231 20.81 9.22 66.72
N VAL A 232 21.73 9.07 65.76
CA VAL A 232 21.59 9.64 64.42
C VAL A 232 21.29 8.56 63.40
N GLU A 233 20.19 8.73 62.67
CA GLU A 233 19.89 8.00 61.44
C GLU A 233 20.13 8.92 60.23
N ALA A 234 20.97 8.51 59.30
CA ALA A 234 21.30 9.23 58.09
C ALA A 234 20.71 8.53 56.86
N SER A 235 19.92 9.25 56.08
CA SER A 235 19.39 8.74 54.81
C SER A 235 19.27 9.86 53.78
N TRP A 236 19.48 9.51 52.50
CA TRP A 236 19.31 10.45 51.40
C TRP A 236 17.90 11.05 51.37
N GLY A 237 16.88 10.25 51.70
CA GLY A 237 15.50 10.71 51.80
C GLY A 237 14.82 10.14 53.04
N LEU A 238 14.46 11.02 53.97
CA LEU A 238 13.88 10.67 55.26
C LEU A 238 12.39 10.32 55.13
N GLY A 239 12.04 9.09 55.48
CA GLY A 239 10.70 8.57 55.64
C GLY A 239 10.31 8.32 57.11
N ILE A 240 9.09 7.84 57.32
CA ILE A 240 8.54 7.57 58.66
C ILE A 240 9.42 6.55 59.41
N LYS A 241 9.90 5.51 58.70
CA LYS A 241 10.73 4.46 59.30
C LYS A 241 12.06 5.01 59.84
N ASP A 242 12.67 5.99 59.19
CA ASP A 242 13.94 6.60 59.66
C ASP A 242 13.72 7.34 60.98
N VAL A 243 12.62 8.08 61.07
CA VAL A 243 12.21 8.80 62.28
C VAL A 243 11.90 7.84 63.41
N GLU A 244 11.15 6.77 63.14
CA GLU A 244 10.79 5.81 64.18
C GLU A 244 12.01 4.99 64.65
N ARG A 245 12.98 4.69 63.77
CA ARG A 245 14.26 4.10 64.17
C ARG A 245 15.01 5.00 65.15
N ALA A 246 15.21 6.27 64.77
CA ALA A 246 15.89 7.24 65.62
C ALA A 246 15.18 7.41 66.99
N ALA A 247 13.85 7.49 66.99
CA ALA A 247 13.06 7.59 68.21
C ALA A 247 13.19 6.36 69.12
N ARG A 248 13.05 5.15 68.54
CA ARG A 248 13.14 3.89 69.30
C ARG A 248 14.51 3.74 69.95
N ARG A 249 15.59 3.95 69.19
CA ARG A 249 16.97 3.81 69.70
C ARG A 249 17.31 4.84 70.78
N ALA A 250 16.83 6.08 70.63
CA ALA A 250 16.96 7.09 71.68
C ALA A 250 16.11 6.76 72.93
N ALA A 251 14.94 6.14 72.76
CA ALA A 251 14.13 5.70 73.89
C ALA A 251 14.82 4.60 74.71
N ILE A 252 15.46 3.62 74.04
CA ILE A 252 16.24 2.56 74.70
C ILE A 252 17.33 3.18 75.60
N LEU A 253 18.12 4.13 75.09
CA LEU A 253 19.13 4.81 75.90
C LEU A 253 18.52 5.58 77.08
N THR A 254 17.45 6.31 76.81
CA THR A 254 16.79 7.15 77.82
C THR A 254 16.21 6.31 78.96
N GLN A 255 15.61 5.16 78.64
CA GLN A 255 15.03 4.24 79.63
C GLN A 255 16.10 3.59 80.52
N ASN A 256 17.32 3.47 80.00
CA ASN A 256 18.47 2.87 80.69
C ASN A 256 19.43 3.92 81.29
N GLY A 257 18.91 5.09 81.65
CA GLY A 257 19.67 6.10 82.41
C GLY A 257 20.61 6.99 81.59
N ALA A 258 20.58 6.89 80.25
CA ALA A 258 21.32 7.74 79.33
C ALA A 258 20.37 8.61 78.49
N PRO A 259 19.93 9.80 78.98
CA PRO A 259 18.95 10.62 78.26
C PRO A 259 19.39 10.95 76.84
N ALA A 260 18.56 10.61 75.85
CA ALA A 260 18.90 10.70 74.44
C ALA A 260 17.79 11.34 73.59
N ILE A 261 18.20 11.97 72.49
CA ILE A 261 17.31 12.55 71.47
C ILE A 261 17.55 11.80 70.17
N GLY A 262 16.49 11.23 69.61
CA GLY A 262 16.54 10.65 68.27
C GLY A 262 16.77 11.77 67.26
N THR A 263 17.69 11.57 66.32
CA THR A 263 18.06 12.56 65.31
C THR A 263 18.03 11.93 63.94
N VAL A 264 17.40 12.57 62.97
CA VAL A 264 17.42 12.16 61.57
C VAL A 264 18.13 13.19 60.70
N LEU A 265 19.00 12.72 59.82
CA LEU A 265 19.80 13.53 58.92
C LEU A 265 19.54 13.12 57.46
N GLY A 266 19.22 14.09 56.60
CA GLY A 266 19.06 13.79 55.18
C GLY A 266 19.04 14.98 54.23
N ARG A 267 18.85 14.70 52.94
CA ARG A 267 18.72 15.73 51.89
C ARG A 267 17.29 16.21 51.69
N ARG A 268 16.32 15.36 52.02
CA ARG A 268 14.88 15.61 51.91
C ARG A 268 14.13 14.80 52.97
N ILE A 269 12.92 15.24 53.30
CA ILE A 269 12.02 14.56 54.24
C ILE A 269 10.59 14.59 53.69
N THR A 270 9.83 13.50 53.89
CA THR A 270 8.41 13.48 53.53
C THR A 270 7.55 14.25 54.54
N ALA A 271 6.37 14.71 54.13
CA ALA A 271 5.46 15.44 55.01
C ALA A 271 5.06 14.61 56.24
N ASP A 272 4.75 13.32 56.03
CA ASP A 272 4.35 12.42 57.12
C ASP A 272 5.49 12.13 58.08
N ALA A 273 6.71 11.93 57.58
CA ALA A 273 7.90 11.74 58.41
C ALA A 273 8.15 12.98 59.28
N ARG A 274 7.96 14.18 58.72
CA ARG A 274 8.12 15.43 59.48
C ARG A 274 7.10 15.54 60.62
N LYS A 275 5.83 15.25 60.35
CA LYS A 275 4.78 15.24 61.38
C LYS A 275 5.08 14.20 62.46
N ARG A 276 5.52 13.01 62.05
CA ARG A 276 5.91 11.94 62.98
C ARG A 276 7.09 12.33 63.86
N ALA A 277 8.09 13.01 63.30
CA ALA A 277 9.26 13.44 64.04
C ALA A 277 8.89 14.44 65.14
N GLN A 278 7.96 15.36 64.85
CA GLN A 278 7.44 16.29 65.84
C GLN A 278 6.69 15.57 66.98
N GLN A 279 5.89 14.56 66.67
CA GLN A 279 5.17 13.77 67.67
C GLN A 279 6.09 12.97 68.60
N LEU A 280 7.22 12.48 68.06
CA LEU A 280 8.16 11.63 68.78
C LEU A 280 9.34 12.40 69.41
N GLY A 281 9.39 13.73 69.26
CA GLY A 281 10.50 14.54 69.76
C GLY A 281 11.83 14.25 69.05
N VAL A 282 11.79 13.83 67.79
CA VAL A 282 12.99 13.53 66.98
C VAL A 282 13.50 14.80 66.33
N LEU A 283 14.78 15.11 66.51
CA LEU A 283 15.43 16.23 65.83
C LEU A 283 15.63 15.93 64.34
N VAL A 284 15.14 16.80 63.47
CA VAL A 284 15.22 16.69 62.02
C VAL A 284 16.24 17.67 61.47
N VAL A 285 17.22 17.15 60.74
CA VAL A 285 18.24 17.94 60.06
C VAL A 285 18.16 17.67 58.56
N VAL A 286 17.84 18.71 57.78
CA VAL A 286 17.74 18.61 56.31
C VAL A 286 18.65 19.64 55.65
N ASN A 287 19.58 19.17 54.82
CA ASN A 287 20.59 20.00 54.16
C ASN A 287 21.40 20.85 55.15
N GLY A 288 21.77 20.28 56.30
CA GLY A 288 22.59 20.97 57.31
C GLY A 288 21.86 22.05 58.09
N ALA A 289 20.54 22.07 58.05
CA ALA A 289 19.73 22.96 58.87
C ALA A 289 18.74 22.16 59.73
N PRO A 290 18.68 22.42 61.05
CA PRO A 290 17.64 21.84 61.90
C PRO A 290 16.28 22.41 61.48
N ARG A 291 15.28 21.55 61.37
CA ARG A 291 13.92 21.90 60.91
C ARG A 291 12.89 21.98 62.04
N ASN A 292 13.26 21.48 63.21
CA ASN A 292 12.51 21.51 64.46
C ASN A 292 13.51 21.55 65.64
N PRO A 293 14.30 22.64 65.78
CA PRO A 293 15.32 22.73 66.82
C PRO A 293 14.77 22.61 68.24
N GLU A 294 13.46 22.83 68.43
CA GLU A 294 12.76 22.66 69.71
C GLU A 294 12.83 21.25 70.29
N ALA A 295 13.11 20.23 69.45
CA ALA A 295 13.36 18.87 69.91
C ALA A 295 14.67 18.74 70.73
N ALA A 296 15.56 19.74 70.68
CA ALA A 296 16.84 19.77 71.36
C ALA A 296 17.02 21.02 72.24
N THR A 297 15.94 21.52 72.83
CA THR A 297 15.92 22.62 73.82
C THR A 297 15.25 22.18 75.11
#